data_AF-A0A956TI25-F1
#
_entry.id   AF-A0A956TI25-F1
#
_cell.length_a   1.000
_cell.length_b   1.000
_cell.length_c   1.000
_cell.angle_alpha   90.00
_cell.angle_beta   90.00
_cell.angle_gamma   90.00
#
_symmetry.space_group_name_H-M   'P 1'
#
loop_
_entity.id
_entity.type
_entity.pdbx_description
1 polymer ?
#
loop_
_entity_poly.entity_id
_entity_poly.type
_entity_poly.pdbx_seq_one_letter_code
_entity_poly.pdbx_strand_id
1 'polypeptide(L)'
;MFPGPEELGRGVVVKPGAAPPRGWESHARLRVEAEPSGRLLEALSTHFLERRRVVVELALPEAALRQRPRRLVEPYELEPSFEFVSERLFFLVWANNYDLLGPEPVWRLSRVAARLGAQPSQQADCRVEGLDLWLDGGPRQPLALPSCHRESLALGRLTVQPRPPRPKG
;
A
#
# COMPACT_ATOMS: atom_id res chain seq x y z
N MET A 1 2.20 -14.78 -2.63
CA MET A 1 2.98 -14.72 -3.89
C MET A 1 3.57 -13.31 -4.03
N PHE A 2 4.86 -13.15 -4.35
CA PHE A 2 5.50 -11.83 -4.44
C PHE A 2 5.68 -11.41 -5.91
N PRO A 3 5.32 -10.17 -6.32
CA PRO A 3 4.51 -9.18 -5.59
C PRO A 3 2.99 -9.47 -5.67
N GLY A 4 2.58 -10.43 -6.50
CA GLY A 4 1.18 -10.70 -6.85
C GLY A 4 0.82 -10.16 -8.26
N PRO A 5 -0.48 -10.23 -8.64
CA PRO A 5 -0.98 -9.78 -9.93
C PRO A 5 -0.65 -8.33 -10.28
N GLU A 6 -0.59 -8.02 -11.57
CA GLU A 6 -0.33 -6.66 -12.07
C GLU A 6 -1.48 -5.70 -11.71
N GLU A 7 -2.73 -6.17 -11.82
CA GLU A 7 -3.95 -5.41 -11.49
C GLU A 7 -3.97 -4.86 -10.05
N LEU A 8 -3.15 -5.39 -9.13
CA LEU A 8 -3.06 -4.88 -7.76
C LEU A 8 -2.17 -3.63 -7.64
N GLY A 9 -1.29 -3.37 -8.62
CA GLY A 9 -0.43 -2.19 -8.64
C GLY A 9 0.52 -2.07 -7.46
N ARG A 10 0.85 -3.19 -6.80
CA ARG A 10 1.68 -3.17 -5.59
C ARG A 10 3.09 -2.72 -5.90
N GLY A 11 3.62 -1.77 -5.14
CA GLY A 11 5.02 -1.37 -5.22
C GLY A 11 5.87 -2.05 -4.16
N VAL A 12 7.10 -1.54 -4.01
CA VAL A 12 8.07 -2.01 -3.02
C VAL A 12 8.76 -0.82 -2.36
N VAL A 13 9.05 -0.94 -1.07
CA VAL A 13 9.86 0.01 -0.30
C VAL A 13 11.24 -0.60 -0.06
N VAL A 14 12.29 0.07 -0.52
CA VAL A 14 13.68 -0.40 -0.44
C VAL A 14 14.56 0.64 0.25
N LYS A 15 15.76 0.21 0.68
CA LYS A 15 16.80 1.13 1.14
C LYS A 15 17.33 1.98 -0.02
N PRO A 16 17.83 3.21 0.24
CA PRO A 16 18.43 4.03 -0.80
C PRO A 16 19.58 3.31 -1.49
N GLY A 17 19.61 3.35 -2.82
CA GLY A 17 20.65 2.72 -3.62
C GLY A 17 20.50 1.21 -3.79
N ALA A 18 19.57 0.56 -3.07
CA ALA A 18 19.36 -0.88 -3.21
C ALA A 18 18.88 -1.24 -4.62
N ALA A 19 19.28 -2.41 -5.10
CA ALA A 19 18.75 -2.96 -6.33
C ALA A 19 17.24 -3.22 -6.17
N PRO A 20 16.42 -2.88 -7.17
CA PRO A 20 15.01 -3.26 -7.15
C PRO A 20 14.89 -4.78 -7.31
N PRO A 21 13.70 -5.37 -7.06
CA PRO A 21 13.44 -6.75 -7.42
C PRO A 21 13.75 -7.02 -8.90
N ARG A 22 14.19 -8.24 -9.22
CA ARG A 22 14.44 -8.64 -10.61
C ARG A 22 13.19 -8.39 -11.48
N GLY A 23 13.38 -7.78 -12.64
CA GLY A 23 12.29 -7.43 -13.57
C GLY A 23 11.60 -6.09 -13.27
N TRP A 24 12.09 -5.34 -12.28
CA TRP A 24 11.58 -4.01 -11.93
C TRP A 24 12.50 -2.87 -12.34
N GLU A 25 13.54 -3.14 -13.13
CA GLU A 25 14.58 -2.17 -13.50
C GLU A 25 14.02 -0.98 -14.29
N SER A 26 12.90 -1.16 -15.01
CA SER A 26 12.20 -0.12 -15.78
C SER A 26 11.13 0.64 -15.00
N HIS A 27 10.82 0.23 -13.75
CA HIS A 27 9.78 0.89 -12.96
C HIS A 27 10.28 2.21 -12.38
N ALA A 28 9.36 3.17 -12.22
CA ALA A 28 9.68 4.44 -11.61
C ALA A 28 10.23 4.24 -10.19
N ARG A 29 11.26 5.02 -9.87
CA ARG A 29 11.93 4.99 -8.58
C ARG A 29 11.81 6.35 -7.91
N LEU A 30 11.05 6.40 -6.82
CA LEU A 30 10.73 7.64 -6.11
C LEU A 30 11.42 7.63 -4.74
N ARG A 31 12.32 8.57 -4.54
CA ARG A 31 13.06 8.71 -3.29
C ARG A 31 12.31 9.58 -2.30
N VAL A 32 12.10 9.04 -1.11
CA VAL A 32 11.43 9.70 0.00
C VAL A 32 12.47 10.08 1.04
N GLU A 33 12.55 11.36 1.35
CA GLU A 33 13.43 11.93 2.35
C GLU A 33 12.59 12.61 3.45
N ALA A 34 13.24 13.25 4.42
CA ALA A 34 12.53 14.14 5.32
C ALA A 34 11.87 15.29 4.52
N GLU A 35 10.74 15.82 5.00
CA GLU A 35 10.07 16.99 4.40
C GLU A 35 9.75 16.77 2.89
N PRO A 36 8.85 15.84 2.53
CA PRO A 36 8.60 15.50 1.13
C PRO A 36 8.06 16.70 0.34
N SER A 37 8.61 16.94 -0.85
CA SER A 37 8.08 17.97 -1.75
C SER A 37 6.65 17.63 -2.20
N GLY A 38 5.85 18.66 -2.51
CA GLY A 38 4.51 18.48 -3.08
C GLY A 38 4.51 17.63 -4.34
N ARG A 39 5.51 17.82 -5.23
CA ARG A 39 5.68 17.01 -6.45
C ARG A 39 5.89 15.52 -6.15
N LEU A 40 6.64 15.18 -5.10
CA LEU A 40 6.85 13.79 -4.71
C LEU A 40 5.53 13.15 -4.21
N LEU A 41 4.77 13.88 -3.40
CA LEU A 41 3.47 13.42 -2.90
C LEU A 41 2.48 13.22 -4.04
N GLU A 42 2.44 14.12 -5.02
CA GLU A 42 1.65 13.99 -6.23
C GLU A 42 2.06 12.76 -7.03
N ALA A 43 3.35 12.56 -7.30
CA ALA A 43 3.83 11.39 -8.02
C ALA A 43 3.45 10.07 -7.33
N LEU A 44 3.67 9.97 -6.02
CA LEU A 44 3.26 8.80 -5.23
C LEU A 44 1.75 8.59 -5.28
N SER A 45 0.98 9.68 -5.21
CA SER A 45 -0.49 9.64 -5.29
C SER A 45 -0.96 9.15 -6.65
N THR A 46 -0.35 9.61 -7.74
CA THR A 46 -0.65 9.13 -9.10
C THR A 46 -0.35 7.64 -9.23
N HIS A 47 0.81 7.17 -8.76
CA HIS A 47 1.15 5.75 -8.77
C HIS A 47 0.15 4.90 -7.98
N PHE A 48 -0.28 5.38 -6.82
CA PHE A 48 -1.32 4.73 -6.02
C PHE A 48 -2.66 4.67 -6.76
N LEU A 49 -3.17 5.82 -7.23
CA LEU A 49 -4.49 5.93 -7.86
C LEU A 49 -4.59 5.13 -9.17
N GLU A 50 -3.53 5.15 -9.98
CA GLU A 50 -3.49 4.46 -11.27
C GLU A 50 -3.03 3.00 -11.16
N ARG A 51 -2.82 2.49 -9.93
CA ARG A 51 -2.27 1.15 -9.68
C ARG A 51 -0.98 0.88 -10.46
N ARG A 52 -0.13 1.90 -10.62
CA ARG A 52 1.19 1.74 -11.25
C ARG A 52 2.21 1.34 -10.20
N ARG A 53 2.82 0.17 -10.40
CA ARG A 53 3.95 -0.31 -9.60
C ARG A 53 5.05 0.74 -9.53
N VAL A 54 5.66 0.84 -8.36
CA VAL A 54 6.70 1.84 -8.06
C VAL A 54 7.71 1.28 -7.07
N VAL A 55 8.97 1.69 -7.22
CA VAL A 55 10.03 1.46 -6.24
C VAL A 55 10.16 2.71 -5.39
N VAL A 56 9.82 2.61 -4.10
CA VAL A 56 9.97 3.70 -3.14
C VAL A 56 11.30 3.53 -2.41
N GLU A 57 12.22 4.47 -2.58
CA GLU A 57 13.46 4.48 -1.79
C GLU A 57 13.25 5.27 -0.52
N LEU A 58 13.32 4.59 0.63
CA LEU A 58 13.10 5.23 1.92
C LEU A 58 14.43 5.71 2.51
N ALA A 59 14.75 7.00 2.29
CA ALA A 59 15.98 7.63 2.78
C ALA A 59 15.84 8.29 4.17
N LEU A 60 14.84 7.86 4.94
CA LEU A 60 14.61 8.27 6.32
C LEU A 60 14.30 7.04 7.18
N PRO A 61 14.54 7.10 8.51
CA PRO A 61 14.17 6.00 9.39
C PRO A 61 12.67 5.71 9.34
N GLU A 62 12.26 4.45 9.27
CA GLU A 62 10.83 4.08 9.29
C GLU A 62 10.10 4.67 10.52
N ALA A 63 10.80 4.73 11.66
CA ALA A 63 10.28 5.31 12.89
C ALA A 63 9.80 6.76 12.71
N ALA A 64 10.44 7.54 11.83
CA ALA A 64 10.03 8.91 11.52
C ALA A 64 8.64 8.95 10.86
N LEU A 65 8.35 8.03 9.94
CA LEU A 65 7.03 7.93 9.31
C LEU A 65 5.94 7.47 10.29
N ARG A 66 6.29 6.72 11.34
CA ARG A 66 5.34 6.25 12.35
C ARG A 66 5.02 7.28 13.43
N GLN A 67 5.73 8.41 13.47
CA GLN A 67 5.45 9.46 14.44
C GLN A 67 4.07 10.05 14.15
N ARG A 68 3.22 10.11 15.18
CA ARG A 68 1.92 10.78 15.08
C ARG A 68 2.17 12.29 15.04
N PRO A 69 1.87 12.98 13.94
CA PRO A 69 2.09 14.41 13.87
C PRO A 69 1.13 15.13 14.81
N ARG A 70 1.53 16.31 15.25
CA ARG A 70 0.75 17.16 16.15
C ARG A 70 0.87 18.60 15.68
N ARG A 71 -0.21 19.36 15.81
CA ARG A 71 -0.23 20.80 15.59
C ARG A 71 -0.97 21.44 16.76
N LEU A 72 -0.34 22.44 17.37
CA LEU A 72 -0.90 23.18 18.51
C LEU A 72 -1.45 24.51 18.01
N VAL A 73 -2.61 24.44 17.38
CA VAL A 73 -3.40 25.59 16.91
C VAL A 73 -4.86 25.28 17.20
N GLU A 74 -5.69 26.31 17.30
CA GLU A 74 -7.12 26.11 17.46
C GLU A 74 -7.72 25.52 16.18
N PRO A 75 -8.74 24.64 16.26
CA PRO A 75 -9.29 23.98 15.07
C PRO A 75 -9.79 24.95 13.98
N TYR A 76 -10.29 26.12 14.38
CA TYR A 76 -10.78 27.15 13.45
C TYR A 76 -9.65 27.94 12.76
N GLU A 77 -8.40 27.79 13.20
CA GLU A 77 -7.21 28.37 12.55
C GLU A 77 -6.65 27.45 11.47
N LEU A 78 -7.19 26.24 11.33
CA LEU A 78 -6.81 25.32 10.26
C LEU A 78 -7.53 25.68 8.98
N GLU A 79 -6.76 25.78 7.90
CA GLU A 79 -7.32 25.84 6.56
C GLU A 79 -8.17 24.59 6.28
N PRO A 80 -9.30 24.72 5.55
CA PRO A 80 -10.12 23.56 5.18
C PRO A 80 -9.36 22.47 4.41
N SER A 81 -8.27 22.84 3.74
CA SER A 81 -7.38 21.94 3.01
C SER A 81 -6.24 21.38 3.85
N PHE A 82 -6.19 21.69 5.15
CA PHE A 82 -5.13 21.23 6.03
C PHE A 82 -5.09 19.70 6.08
N GLU A 83 -3.92 19.14 5.79
CA GLU A 83 -3.60 17.75 6.03
C GLU A 83 -2.22 17.65 6.70
N PHE A 84 -2.05 16.63 7.52
CA PHE A 84 -0.71 16.25 7.95
C PHE A 84 0.01 15.55 6.80
N VAL A 85 0.93 16.27 6.15
CA VAL A 85 1.76 15.74 5.05
C VAL A 85 2.44 14.42 5.41
N SER A 86 2.87 14.26 6.67
CA SER A 86 3.47 13.01 7.16
C SER A 86 2.49 11.83 7.20
N GLU A 87 1.21 12.06 7.50
CA GLU A 87 0.18 10.99 7.45
C GLU A 87 -0.09 10.55 6.02
N ARG A 88 -0.22 11.52 5.11
CA ARG A 88 -0.35 11.24 3.67
C ARG A 88 0.86 10.49 3.14
N LEU A 89 2.08 10.90 3.52
CA LEU A 89 3.30 10.21 3.13
C LEU A 89 3.34 8.78 3.69
N PHE A 90 3.07 8.60 4.99
CA PHE A 90 3.01 7.27 5.61
C PHE A 90 2.03 6.36 4.89
N PHE A 91 0.84 6.90 4.56
CA PHE A 91 -0.17 6.18 3.79
C PHE A 91 0.37 5.75 2.42
N LEU A 92 0.89 6.68 1.61
CA LEU A 92 1.36 6.38 0.25
C LEU A 92 2.56 5.43 0.23
N VAL A 93 3.42 5.48 1.25
CA VAL A 93 4.57 4.58 1.38
C VAL A 93 4.14 3.16 1.74
N TRP A 94 3.14 2.97 2.60
CA TRP A 94 2.86 1.64 3.18
C TRP A 94 1.55 0.99 2.74
N ALA A 95 0.58 1.73 2.24
CA ALA A 95 -0.76 1.19 1.99
C ALA A 95 -0.75 0.06 0.97
N ASN A 96 -0.01 0.22 -0.14
CA ASN A 96 0.02 -0.74 -1.24
C ASN A 96 1.44 -1.18 -1.65
N ASN A 97 2.41 -1.11 -0.74
CA ASN A 97 3.80 -1.50 -1.05
C ASN A 97 4.30 -2.59 -0.10
N TYR A 98 5.07 -3.54 -0.64
CA TYR A 98 5.83 -4.47 0.18
C TYR A 98 6.97 -3.74 0.89
N ASP A 99 7.27 -4.15 2.10
CA ASP A 99 8.44 -3.68 2.85
C ASP A 99 9.63 -4.61 2.58
N LEU A 100 10.66 -4.10 1.91
CA LEU A 100 11.92 -4.80 1.59
C LEU A 100 13.11 -4.19 2.34
N LEU A 101 12.87 -3.52 3.48
CA LEU A 101 13.96 -2.97 4.29
C LEU A 101 14.72 -4.04 5.08
N GLY A 102 14.06 -5.17 5.35
CA GLY A 102 14.61 -6.36 5.98
C GLY A 102 15.13 -7.40 4.98
N PRO A 103 15.59 -8.56 5.48
CA PRO A 103 16.07 -9.65 4.62
C PRO A 103 14.95 -10.33 3.82
N GLU A 104 13.70 -10.25 4.30
CA GLU A 104 12.53 -10.89 3.67
C GLU A 104 11.47 -9.84 3.32
N PRO A 105 10.83 -9.91 2.14
CA PRO A 105 9.72 -9.04 1.80
C PRO A 105 8.53 -9.23 2.74
N VAL A 106 8.03 -8.13 3.30
CA VAL A 106 6.89 -8.15 4.21
C VAL A 106 5.67 -7.50 3.55
N TRP A 107 4.60 -8.29 3.39
CA TRP A 107 3.27 -7.77 3.11
C TRP A 107 2.52 -7.53 4.41
N ARG A 108 2.33 -6.26 4.79
CA ARG A 108 1.72 -5.90 6.08
C ARG A 108 0.28 -6.38 6.19
N LEU A 109 -0.47 -6.34 5.08
CA LEU A 109 -1.87 -6.80 5.07
C LEU A 109 -1.98 -8.30 5.37
N SER A 110 -1.06 -9.16 4.91
CA SER A 110 -1.06 -10.58 5.27
C SER A 110 -0.93 -10.79 6.77
N ARG A 111 -0.11 -9.98 7.47
CA ARG A 111 0.02 -10.05 8.93
C ARG A 111 -1.26 -9.61 9.64
N VAL A 112 -2.00 -8.65 9.09
CA VAL A 112 -3.30 -8.23 9.64
C VAL A 112 -4.34 -9.32 9.40
N ALA A 113 -4.47 -9.83 8.18
CA ALA A 113 -5.42 -10.88 7.83
C ALA A 113 -5.20 -12.16 8.65
N ALA A 114 -3.94 -12.57 8.86
CA ALA A 114 -3.62 -13.74 9.69
C ALA A 114 -4.11 -13.57 11.15
N ARG A 115 -3.99 -12.36 11.73
CA ARG A 115 -4.53 -12.08 13.08
C ARG A 115 -6.07 -12.10 13.12
N LEU A 116 -6.72 -11.88 11.99
CA LEU A 116 -8.17 -11.99 11.83
C LEU A 116 -8.62 -13.43 11.49
N GLY A 117 -7.70 -14.41 11.49
CA GLY A 117 -8.01 -15.82 11.26
C GLY A 117 -7.88 -16.29 9.81
N ALA A 118 -7.36 -15.47 8.90
CA ALA A 118 -7.09 -15.91 7.53
C ALA A 118 -5.97 -16.97 7.52
N GLN A 119 -6.16 -18.01 6.71
CA GLN A 119 -5.21 -19.10 6.57
C GLN A 119 -4.14 -18.79 5.50
N PRO A 120 -2.96 -19.41 5.54
CA PRO A 120 -1.99 -19.31 4.45
C PRO A 120 -2.55 -19.83 3.12
N SER A 121 -2.11 -19.23 2.01
CA SER A 121 -2.43 -19.68 0.65
C SER A 121 -1.16 -19.83 -0.19
N GLN A 122 -1.15 -20.82 -1.08
CA GLN A 122 -0.13 -20.97 -2.11
C GLN A 122 -0.50 -20.26 -3.43
N GLN A 123 -1.77 -19.86 -3.60
CA GLN A 123 -2.30 -19.29 -4.84
C GLN A 123 -2.58 -17.78 -4.74
N ALA A 124 -2.76 -17.26 -3.53
CA ALA A 124 -3.00 -15.84 -3.28
C ALA A 124 -2.21 -15.37 -2.03
N ASP A 125 -2.68 -14.33 -1.34
CA ASP A 125 -2.03 -13.89 -0.09
C ASP A 125 -2.52 -14.67 1.12
N CYS A 126 -3.79 -15.06 1.12
CA CYS A 126 -4.42 -15.82 2.19
C CYS A 126 -5.64 -16.60 1.70
N ARG A 127 -6.21 -17.42 2.57
CA ARG A 127 -7.44 -18.17 2.34
C ARG A 127 -8.45 -17.89 3.44
N VAL A 128 -9.71 -17.71 3.07
CA VAL A 128 -10.83 -17.46 4.00
C VAL A 128 -11.99 -18.34 3.56
N GLU A 129 -12.50 -19.19 4.46
CA GLU A 129 -13.59 -20.12 4.17
C GLU A 129 -13.36 -20.97 2.90
N GLY A 130 -12.11 -21.40 2.69
CA GLY A 130 -11.72 -22.19 1.52
C GLY A 130 -11.40 -21.38 0.25
N LEU A 131 -11.72 -20.09 0.21
CA LEU A 131 -11.46 -19.21 -0.94
C LEU A 131 -10.09 -18.54 -0.87
N ASP A 132 -9.29 -18.66 -1.93
CA ASP A 132 -8.03 -17.93 -2.08
C ASP A 132 -8.30 -16.44 -2.39
N LEU A 133 -7.71 -15.55 -1.59
CA LEU A 133 -7.95 -14.11 -1.60
C LEU A 133 -6.65 -13.31 -1.70
N TRP A 134 -6.69 -12.27 -2.53
CA TRP A 134 -5.68 -11.23 -2.58
C TRP A 134 -6.03 -10.10 -1.62
N LEU A 135 -5.06 -9.58 -0.89
CA LEU A 135 -5.27 -8.43 -0.01
C LEU A 135 -4.95 -7.15 -0.76
N ASP A 136 -5.93 -6.28 -0.93
CA ASP A 136 -5.81 -5.07 -1.75
C ASP A 136 -5.56 -3.85 -0.88
N GLY A 137 -4.37 -3.28 -1.03
CA GLY A 137 -3.95 -2.05 -0.37
C GLY A 137 -4.14 -0.80 -1.22
N GLY A 138 -4.53 -0.96 -2.48
CA GLY A 138 -4.68 0.11 -3.46
C GLY A 138 -5.92 0.98 -3.24
N PRO A 139 -6.23 1.86 -4.19
CA PRO A 139 -7.47 2.62 -4.18
C PRO A 139 -8.66 1.68 -4.35
N ARG A 140 -9.75 1.96 -3.62
CA ARG A 140 -10.99 1.17 -3.73
C ARG A 140 -11.55 1.29 -5.14
N GLN A 141 -11.53 0.17 -5.85
CA GLN A 141 -12.15 0.00 -7.15
C GLN A 141 -12.46 -1.48 -7.37
N PRO A 142 -13.41 -1.83 -8.26
CA PRO A 142 -13.65 -3.22 -8.62
C PRO A 142 -12.39 -3.87 -9.20
N LEU A 143 -12.10 -5.10 -8.78
CA LEU A 143 -10.99 -5.90 -9.32
C LEU A 143 -11.53 -7.21 -9.90
N ALA A 144 -10.93 -7.69 -10.98
CA ALA A 144 -11.32 -8.94 -11.66
C ALA A 144 -10.89 -10.22 -10.92
N LEU A 145 -10.30 -10.07 -9.73
CA LEU A 145 -9.78 -11.14 -8.87
C LEU A 145 -10.45 -11.10 -7.48
N PRO A 146 -10.66 -12.26 -6.82
CA PRO A 146 -11.12 -12.31 -5.43
C PRO A 146 -10.16 -11.54 -4.52
N SER A 147 -10.65 -10.48 -3.89
CA SER A 147 -9.82 -9.65 -3.02
C SER A 147 -10.53 -9.22 -1.75
N CYS A 148 -9.76 -8.93 -0.71
CA CYS A 148 -10.22 -8.24 0.50
C CYS A 148 -9.51 -6.89 0.59
N HIS A 149 -10.27 -5.80 0.63
CA HIS A 149 -9.71 -4.44 0.69
C HIS A 149 -9.12 -4.14 2.08
N ARG A 150 -8.09 -3.29 2.14
CA ARG A 150 -7.48 -2.85 3.41
C ARG A 150 -8.48 -2.23 4.39
N GLU A 151 -9.54 -1.59 3.90
CA GLU A 151 -10.58 -1.00 4.75
C GLU A 151 -11.36 -2.07 5.51
N SER A 152 -11.67 -3.20 4.86
CA SER A 152 -12.30 -4.34 5.53
C SER A 152 -11.40 -4.89 6.62
N LEU A 153 -10.10 -5.03 6.35
CA LEU A 153 -9.11 -5.44 7.35
C LEU A 153 -9.03 -4.44 8.52
N ALA A 154 -9.05 -3.14 8.23
CA ALA A 154 -9.04 -2.08 9.24
C ALA A 154 -10.30 -2.10 10.13
N LEU A 155 -11.44 -2.53 9.58
CA LEU A 155 -12.68 -2.77 10.31
C LEU A 155 -12.72 -4.14 11.03
N GLY A 156 -11.63 -4.91 11.00
CA GLY A 156 -11.55 -6.24 11.62
C GLY A 156 -12.30 -7.33 10.85
N ARG A 157 -12.47 -7.17 9.54
CA ARG A 157 -13.27 -8.08 8.70
C ARG A 157 -12.45 -8.63 7.54
N LEU A 158 -12.78 -9.86 7.14
CA LEU A 158 -12.25 -10.54 5.95
C LEU A 158 -13.32 -10.58 4.86
N THR A 159 -13.73 -9.40 4.39
CA THR A 159 -14.83 -9.28 3.40
C THR A 159 -14.30 -9.36 1.98
N VAL A 160 -14.82 -10.30 1.20
CA VAL A 160 -14.54 -10.42 -0.23
C VAL A 160 -15.21 -9.27 -0.99
N GLN A 161 -14.45 -8.58 -1.83
CA GLN A 161 -14.97 -7.54 -2.71
C GLN A 161 -15.84 -8.16 -3.81
N PRO A 162 -16.96 -7.50 -4.16
CA PRO A 162 -17.75 -7.91 -5.32
C PRO A 162 -16.91 -7.75 -6.60
N ARG A 163 -16.98 -8.72 -7.50
CA ARG A 163 -16.34 -8.61 -8.81
C ARG A 163 -17.11 -7.60 -9.68
N PRO A 164 -16.42 -6.86 -10.56
CA PRO A 164 -17.10 -6.03 -11.56
C PRO A 164 -18.04 -6.90 -12.41
N PRO A 165 -19.21 -6.37 -12.81
CA PRO A 165 -20.07 -7.05 -13.77
C PRO A 165 -19.33 -7.24 -15.10
N ARG A 166 -19.58 -8.35 -15.80
CA ARG A 166 -19.04 -8.54 -17.15
C ARG A 166 -19.52 -7.39 -18.06
N PRO A 167 -18.64 -6.79 -18.88
CA PRO A 167 -19.09 -5.83 -19.88
C PRO A 167 -20.11 -6.50 -20.81
N LYS A 168 -21.20 -5.79 -21.11
CA LYS A 168 -22.15 -6.23 -22.14
C LYS A 168 -21.44 -6.09 -23.50
N GLY A 169 -21.38 -7.18 -24.26
CA GLY A 169 -20.83 -7.20 -25.62
C GLY A 169 -21.69 -6.43 -26.61
#